data_AF-V4Q8V9-F1
#
_entry.id   AF-V4Q8V9-F1
#
_cell.length_a   1.000
_cell.length_b   1.000
_cell.length_c   1.000
_cell.angle_alpha   90.00
_cell.angle_beta   90.00
_cell.angle_gamma   90.00
#
_symmetry.space_group_name_H-M   'P 1'
#
loop_
_entity.id
_entity.type
_entity.pdbx_description
1 polymer ?
#
loop_
_entity_poly.entity_id
_entity_poly.type
_entity_poly.pdbx_seq_one_letter_code
_entity_poly.pdbx_strand_id
1 'polypeptide(L)' 'MKTYQVSMRRVVASAGPRASFIMTVQATSSAMAKVTAEAQYPGYQCMNGPVPVR' A
#
# COMPACT_ATOMS: atom_id res chain seq x y z
N MET A 1 10.96 -2.41 13.58
CA MET A 1 10.03 -2.12 12.47
C MET A 1 10.82 -1.43 11.37
N LYS A 2 10.49 -1.66 10.10
CA LYS A 2 11.08 -0.96 8.95
C LYS A 2 9.99 -0.16 8.24
N THR A 3 10.39 0.96 7.65
CA THR A 3 9.50 1.72 6.78
C THR A 3 9.51 1.07 5.40
N TYR A 4 8.33 0.79 4.88
CA TYR A 4 8.14 0.26 3.53
C TYR A 4 7.36 1.27 2.71
N GLN A 5 7.80 1.50 1.48
CA GLN A 5 7.08 2.24 0.46
C GLN A 5 6.15 1.28 -0.28
N VAL A 6 4.87 1.66 -0.35
CA VAL A 6 3.80 0.85 -0.93
C VAL A 6 3.15 1.63 -2.06
N SER A 7 3.05 1.02 -3.24
CA SER A 7 2.36 1.59 -4.39
C SER A 7 0.95 1.01 -4.49
N MET A 8 -0.05 1.84 -4.23
CA MET A 8 -1.45 1.47 -4.21
C MET A 8 -2.12 1.87 -5.51
N ARG A 9 -2.94 0.98 -6.07
CA ARG A 9 -3.75 1.22 -7.26
C ARG A 9 -5.22 0.95 -6.96
N ARG A 10 -6.08 1.85 -7.43
CA ARG A 10 -7.52 1.74 -7.30
C ARG A 10 -8.01 0.53 -8.10
N VAL A 11 -8.71 -0.38 -7.42
CA VAL A 11 -9.39 -1.53 -8.02
C VAL A 11 -10.89 -1.29 -8.07
N VAL A 12 -11.44 -0.66 -7.04
CA VAL A 12 -12.84 -0.26 -6.99
C VAL A 12 -12.98 1.16 -7.51
N ALA A 13 -13.76 1.36 -8.57
CA ALA A 13 -13.89 2.65 -9.26
C ALA A 13 -14.32 3.81 -8.32
N SER A 14 -15.07 3.51 -7.27
CA SER A 14 -15.56 4.47 -6.27
C SER A 14 -14.67 4.67 -5.04
N ALA A 15 -13.54 3.96 -4.92
CA ALA A 15 -12.72 3.99 -3.70
C ALA A 15 -11.98 5.32 -3.44
N GLY A 16 -11.91 6.22 -4.43
CA GLY A 16 -11.42 7.57 -4.23
C GLY A 16 -11.00 8.27 -5.53
N PRO A 17 -10.50 9.52 -5.44
CA PRO A 17 -10.28 10.37 -6.61
C PRO A 17 -9.05 10.00 -7.44
N ARG A 18 -8.02 9.39 -6.83
CA ARG A 18 -6.75 9.05 -7.50
C ARG A 18 -6.73 7.60 -7.96
N ALA A 19 -6.28 7.37 -9.20
CA ALA A 19 -6.15 6.02 -9.76
C ALA A 19 -5.01 5.22 -9.11
N SER A 20 -3.91 5.88 -8.75
CA SER A 20 -2.77 5.27 -8.05
C SER A 20 -2.10 6.30 -7.15
N PHE A 21 -1.48 5.84 -6.06
CA PHE A 21 -0.66 6.68 -5.19
C PHE A 21 0.37 5.85 -4.43
N ILE A 22 1.36 6.52 -3.87
CA ILE A 22 2.42 5.90 -3.07
C ILE A 22 2.24 6.35 -1.63
N MET A 23 2.41 5.42 -0.69
CA MET A 23 2.42 5.70 0.75
C MET A 23 3.61 5.01 1.42
N THR A 24 3.90 5.39 2.65
CA THR A 24 4.85 4.69 3.51
C THR A 24 4.11 4.09 4.71
N VAL A 25 4.46 2.85 5.05
CA VAL A 25 3.92 2.15 6.22
C VAL A 25 5.05 1.53 7.02
N GLN A 26 4.92 1.53 8.33
CA GLN A 26 5.87 0.82 9.21
C GLN A 26 5.38 -0.61 9.42
N ALA A 27 6.24 -1.58 9.11
CA ALA A 27 5.91 -3.00 9.27
C ALA A 27 7.15 -3.83 9.61
N THR A 28 6.93 -5.05 10.09
CA THR A 28 8.01 -6.01 10.38
C THR A 28 8.50 -6.73 9.11
N SER A 29 7.60 -6.90 8.12
CA SER A 29 7.90 -7.53 6.83
C SER A 29 7.18 -6.81 5.69
N SER A 30 7.62 -7.01 4.45
CA SER A 30 6.95 -6.49 3.25
C SER A 30 5.55 -7.08 3.08
N ALA A 31 5.33 -8.34 3.45
CA ALA A 31 4.00 -8.94 3.45
C ALA A 31 3.06 -8.23 4.43
N MET A 32 3.54 -7.93 5.65
CA MET A 32 2.77 -7.18 6.63
C MET A 32 2.48 -5.76 6.14
N ALA A 33 3.44 -5.08 5.53
CA ALA A 33 3.25 -3.75 4.93
C ALA A 33 2.17 -3.73 3.85
N LYS A 34 2.07 -4.79 3.05
CA LYS A 34 1.03 -4.92 2.02
C LYS A 34 -0.35 -5.03 2.66
N VAL A 35 -0.51 -5.97 3.60
CA VAL A 35 -1.79 -6.23 4.26
C VAL A 35 -2.26 -4.99 5.02
N THR A 36 -1.36 -4.30 5.72
CA THR A 36 -1.72 -3.07 6.45
C THR A 36 -2.13 -1.94 5.52
N ALA A 37 -1.43 -1.75 4.40
CA ALA A 37 -1.79 -0.74 3.42
C ALA A 37 -3.15 -1.04 2.76
N GLU A 38 -3.39 -2.29 2.34
CA GLU A 38 -4.66 -2.73 1.74
C GLU A 38 -5.82 -2.62 2.73
N ALA A 39 -5.59 -2.91 4.01
CA ALA A 39 -6.60 -2.73 5.07
C ALA A 39 -6.91 -1.24 5.34
N GLN A 40 -5.93 -0.35 5.22
CA GLN A 40 -6.13 1.10 5.41
C GLN A 40 -6.89 1.75 4.26
N TYR A 41 -6.79 1.19 3.04
CA TYR A 41 -7.40 1.76 1.84
C TYR A 41 -8.25 0.72 1.11
N PRO A 42 -9.46 0.44 1.62
CA PRO A 42 -10.38 -0.49 1.00
C PRO A 42 -10.69 -0.06 -0.44
N GLY A 43 -10.65 -1.02 -1.38
CA GLY A 43 -10.83 -0.76 -2.80
C GLY A 43 -9.56 -0.30 -3.54
N TYR A 44 -8.42 -0.24 -2.86
CA TYR A 44 -7.10 -0.17 -3.47
C TYR A 44 -6.34 -1.47 -3.24
N GLN A 45 -5.48 -1.82 -4.19
CA GLN A 45 -4.63 -3.00 -4.13
C GLN A 45 -3.18 -2.59 -4.35
N CYS A 46 -2.28 -3.25 -3.63
CA CYS A 46 -0.86 -3.03 -3.74
C CYS A 46 -0.35 -3.60 -5.08
N MET A 47 0.10 -2.71 -5.98
CA MET A 47 0.41 -3.06 -7.36
C MET A 47 1.76 -3.77 -7.51
N ASN A 48 2.73 -3.45 -6.64
CA ASN A 48 4.05 -4.09 -6.54
C ASN A 48 4.31 -4.50 -5.08
N GLY A 49 5.26 -5.39 -4.84
CA GLY A 49 5.68 -5.71 -3.46
C GLY A 49 6.20 -4.46 -2.72
N PRO A 50 5.86 -4.27 -1.42
CA PRO A 50 6.37 -3.15 -0.63
C PRO A 50 7.90 -3.14 -0.60
N VAL A 51 8.48 -1.98 -0.91
CA VAL A 51 9.92 -1.79 -1.00
C VAL A 51 10.42 -1.16 0.29
N PRO A 52 11.43 -1.72 0.98
CA PRO A 52 11.97 -1.10 2.19
C PRO A 52 12.60 0.25 1.86
N VAL A 53 12.18 1.29 2.58
CA VAL A 53 12.82 2.61 2.54
C VAL A 53 14.09 2.50 3.38
N ARG A 54 15.22 2.82 2.77
CA ARG A 54 16.56 2.63 3.33
C ARG A 54 16.86 3.61 4.45
#